data_AF-A0A9D1ZP05-F1
#
_entry.id   AF-A0A9D1ZP05-F1
#
_cell.length_a   1.000
_cell.length_b   1.000
_cell.length_c   1.000
_cell.angle_alpha   90.00
_cell.angle_beta   90.00
_cell.angle_gamma   90.00
#
_symmetry.space_group_name_H-M   'P 1'
#
loop_
_entity.id
_entity.type
_entity.pdbx_description
1 polymer ?
#
loop_
_entity_poly.entity_id
_entity_poly.type
_entity_poly.pdbx_seq_one_letter_code
_entity_poly.pdbx_strand_id
1 'polypeptide(L)'
;MKIAIKLDENRNIVGINNTNDFAAEAQSKIKGWLLVESDPAFSVENKEFWTVRKSDNALVHISTGMTPDEEKSHTDALLGKNVGEALAKAQTADTKAENAVTSAAQLGKLIAPLLATQASSNTDDGGTK
;
A
#
# COMPACT_ATOMS: atom_id res chain seq x y z
N MET A 1 4.30 -22.11 -17.88
CA MET A 1 5.33 -23.16 -18.02
C MET A 1 5.33 -23.92 -16.72
N LYS A 2 5.31 -25.25 -16.77
CA LYS A 2 5.31 -26.10 -15.58
C LYS A 2 6.72 -26.55 -15.24
N ILE A 3 6.96 -26.73 -13.95
CA ILE A 3 8.20 -27.29 -13.43
C ILE A 3 7.89 -28.39 -12.42
N ALA A 4 8.80 -29.35 -12.28
CA ALA A 4 8.72 -30.34 -11.21
C ALA A 4 9.68 -29.96 -10.08
N ILE A 5 9.17 -29.98 -8.86
CA ILE A 5 9.91 -29.62 -7.65
C ILE A 5 9.91 -30.78 -6.67
N LYS A 6 11.07 -31.11 -6.12
CA LYS A 6 11.22 -32.04 -5.00
C LYS A 6 11.58 -31.27 -3.75
N LEU A 7 10.89 -31.57 -2.67
CA LEU A 7 11.11 -30.97 -1.37
C LEU A 7 11.75 -31.97 -0.39
N ASP A 8 12.52 -31.46 0.58
CA ASP A 8 12.91 -32.22 1.77
C ASP A 8 11.82 -32.18 2.86
N GLU A 9 12.11 -32.75 4.03
CA GLU A 9 11.20 -32.79 5.18
C GLU A 9 10.89 -31.39 5.75
N ASN A 10 11.84 -30.45 5.63
CA ASN A 10 11.70 -29.05 6.03
C ASN A 10 11.04 -28.19 4.93
N ARG A 11 10.66 -28.83 3.81
CA ARG A 11 10.06 -28.19 2.63
C ARG A 11 10.99 -27.25 1.89
N ASN A 12 12.29 -27.43 2.01
CA ASN A 12 13.28 -26.77 1.15
C ASN A 12 13.30 -27.46 -0.21
N ILE A 13 13.55 -26.68 -1.27
CA ILE A 13 13.69 -27.22 -2.62
C ILE A 13 15.04 -27.91 -2.77
N VAL A 14 15.01 -29.24 -2.96
CA VAL A 14 16.20 -30.09 -3.14
C VAL A 14 16.33 -30.66 -4.56
N GLY A 15 15.27 -30.58 -5.36
CA GLY A 15 15.30 -30.99 -6.76
C GLY A 15 14.40 -30.11 -7.62
N ILE A 16 14.87 -29.79 -8.83
CA ILE A 16 14.16 -28.95 -9.81
C ILE A 16 14.33 -29.60 -11.18
N ASN A 17 13.23 -29.74 -11.92
CA ASN A 17 13.23 -30.01 -13.35
C ASN A 17 12.38 -28.95 -14.04
N ASN A 18 13.06 -28.03 -14.72
CA ASN A 18 12.47 -26.89 -15.44
C ASN A 18 12.82 -26.91 -16.94
N THR A 19 13.16 -28.08 -17.49
CA THR A 19 13.61 -28.19 -18.90
C THR A 19 12.50 -27.84 -19.90
N ASN A 20 11.29 -28.36 -19.68
CA ASN A 20 10.06 -28.03 -20.41
C ASN A 20 8.86 -28.69 -19.70
N ASP A 21 7.65 -28.32 -20.12
CA ASP A 21 6.40 -28.83 -19.54
C ASP A 21 6.31 -30.36 -19.57
N PHE A 22 6.71 -31.01 -20.67
CA PHE A 22 6.67 -32.47 -20.80
C PHE A 22 7.63 -33.17 -19.81
N ALA A 23 8.86 -32.67 -19.68
CA ALA A 23 9.85 -33.20 -18.76
C ALA A 23 9.41 -33.01 -17.30
N ALA A 24 8.82 -31.87 -16.97
CA ALA A 24 8.23 -31.60 -15.66
C ALA A 24 7.06 -32.56 -15.35
N GLU A 25 6.14 -32.75 -16.30
CA GLU A 25 5.02 -33.67 -16.16
C GLU A 25 5.45 -35.14 -16.05
N ALA A 26 6.52 -35.53 -16.76
CA ALA A 26 7.09 -36.86 -16.61
C ALA A 26 7.75 -37.03 -15.23
N GLN A 27 8.50 -36.03 -14.78
CA GLN A 27 9.19 -36.06 -13.49
C GLN A 27 8.23 -36.08 -12.31
N SER A 28 7.11 -35.36 -12.38
CA SER A 28 6.12 -35.29 -11.30
C SER A 28 5.39 -36.61 -11.03
N LYS A 29 5.45 -37.58 -11.96
CA LYS A 29 4.94 -38.96 -11.76
C LYS A 29 5.82 -39.77 -10.81
N ILE A 30 7.02 -39.30 -10.48
CA ILE A 30 7.93 -39.96 -9.54
C ILE A 30 7.60 -39.51 -8.12
N LYS A 31 7.51 -40.47 -7.18
CA LYS A 31 7.15 -40.20 -5.78
C LYS A 31 8.03 -39.08 -5.18
N GLY A 32 7.37 -38.10 -4.57
CA GLY A 32 8.03 -36.96 -3.90
C GLY A 32 8.30 -35.75 -4.79
N TRP A 33 8.01 -35.84 -6.09
CA TRP A 33 8.01 -34.68 -6.98
C TRP A 33 6.61 -34.07 -7.07
N LEU A 34 6.56 -32.75 -7.11
CA LEU A 34 5.35 -31.96 -7.23
C LEU A 34 5.40 -31.24 -8.59
N LEU A 35 4.29 -31.28 -9.33
CA LEU A 35 4.11 -30.46 -10.50
C LEU A 35 3.57 -29.10 -10.06
N VAL A 36 4.25 -28.02 -10.42
CA VAL A 36 3.85 -26.66 -10.07
C VAL A 36 3.93 -25.76 -11.30
N GLU A 37 3.15 -24.68 -11.31
CA GLU A 37 3.34 -23.61 -12.27
C GLU A 37 4.62 -22.83 -11.91
N SER A 38 5.45 -22.57 -12.92
CA SER A 38 6.63 -21.73 -12.76
C SER A 38 6.21 -20.28 -12.61
N ASP A 39 6.94 -19.56 -11.77
CA ASP A 39 6.85 -18.11 -11.68
C ASP A 39 8.02 -17.46 -12.46
N PRO A 40 7.82 -16.38 -13.22
CA PRO A 40 8.91 -15.65 -13.88
C PRO A 40 9.97 -15.10 -12.94
N ALA A 41 9.62 -14.80 -11.68
CA ALA A 41 10.55 -14.34 -10.65
C ALA A 41 11.34 -15.49 -10.01
N PHE A 42 10.95 -16.74 -10.24
CA PHE A 42 11.66 -17.89 -9.71
C PHE A 42 13.00 -18.09 -10.42
N SER A 43 14.08 -18.19 -9.64
CA SER A 43 15.41 -18.56 -10.11
C SER A 43 15.94 -19.78 -9.36
N VAL A 44 16.52 -20.71 -10.11
CA VAL A 44 17.18 -21.92 -9.58
C VAL A 44 18.36 -21.55 -8.67
N GLU A 45 19.04 -20.44 -8.95
CA GLU A 45 20.19 -19.96 -8.17
C GLU A 45 19.79 -19.48 -6.77
N ASN A 46 18.54 -19.04 -6.61
CA ASN A 46 17.99 -18.44 -5.40
C ASN A 46 16.86 -19.29 -4.81
N LYS A 47 16.83 -20.59 -5.11
CA LYS A 47 15.75 -21.51 -4.75
C LYS A 47 15.53 -21.64 -3.24
N GLU A 48 16.52 -21.30 -2.43
CA GLU A 48 16.49 -21.31 -0.97
C GLU A 48 15.52 -20.28 -0.37
N PHE A 49 15.06 -19.30 -1.16
CA PHE A 49 14.02 -18.36 -0.74
C PHE A 49 12.60 -18.83 -1.09
N TRP A 50 12.49 -19.99 -1.73
CA TRP A 50 11.23 -20.49 -2.28
C TRP A 50 10.84 -21.83 -1.69
N THR A 51 9.54 -22.05 -1.63
CA THR A 51 8.94 -23.35 -1.31
C THR A 51 7.67 -23.52 -2.12
N VAL A 52 7.06 -24.69 -2.04
CA VAL A 52 5.73 -24.94 -2.62
C VAL A 52 4.71 -24.85 -1.50
N ARG A 53 3.59 -24.16 -1.64
CA ARG A 53 2.55 -24.07 -0.61
C ARG A 53 1.66 -25.31 -0.62
N LYS A 54 1.32 -25.86 0.56
CA LYS A 54 0.58 -27.15 0.66
C LYS A 54 -0.86 -27.08 0.18
N SER A 55 -1.52 -25.93 0.31
CA SER A 55 -2.95 -25.79 0.04
C SER A 55 -3.30 -25.91 -1.44
N ASP A 56 -2.38 -25.47 -2.31
CA ASP A 56 -2.64 -25.27 -3.74
C ASP A 56 -1.45 -25.65 -4.63
N ASN A 57 -0.34 -26.11 -4.05
CA ASN A 57 0.92 -26.37 -4.75
C ASN A 57 1.49 -25.15 -5.48
N ALA A 58 1.18 -23.92 -5.03
CA ALA A 58 1.75 -22.71 -5.59
C ALA A 58 3.24 -22.57 -5.20
N LEU A 59 4.06 -22.04 -6.10
CA LEU A 59 5.44 -21.66 -5.80
C LEU A 59 5.45 -20.30 -5.09
N VAL A 60 5.94 -20.26 -3.85
CA VAL A 60 5.82 -19.09 -2.96
C VAL A 60 7.15 -18.73 -2.32
N HIS A 61 7.32 -17.47 -1.94
CA HIS A 61 8.42 -17.05 -1.10
C HIS A 61 8.25 -17.60 0.33
N ILE A 62 9.34 -18.08 0.92
CA ILE A 62 9.34 -18.63 2.29
C ILE A 62 9.00 -17.55 3.33
N SER A 63 9.46 -16.31 3.12
CA SER A 63 9.28 -15.21 4.07
C SER A 63 7.82 -14.78 4.24
N THR A 64 7.03 -14.84 3.18
CA THR A 64 5.63 -14.36 3.15
C THR A 64 4.62 -15.49 3.03
N GLY A 65 5.02 -16.66 2.51
CA GLY A 65 4.12 -17.74 2.14
C GLY A 65 3.20 -17.40 0.96
N MET A 66 3.53 -16.34 0.21
CA MET A 66 2.75 -15.81 -0.91
C MET A 66 3.47 -15.99 -2.24
N THR A 67 2.70 -16.08 -3.33
CA THR A 67 3.26 -15.91 -4.68
C THR A 67 3.65 -14.44 -4.88
N PRO A 68 4.56 -14.11 -5.81
CA PRO A 68 4.89 -12.72 -6.13
C PRO A 68 3.67 -11.86 -6.49
N ASP A 69 2.69 -12.43 -7.19
CA ASP A 69 1.44 -11.73 -7.53
C ASP A 69 0.59 -11.42 -6.28
N GLU A 70 0.51 -12.36 -5.34
CA GLU A 70 -0.18 -12.15 -4.06
C GLU A 70 0.53 -11.06 -3.22
N GLU A 71 1.86 -11.08 -3.17
CA GLU A 71 2.65 -10.05 -2.47
C GLU A 71 2.42 -8.66 -3.06
N LYS A 72 2.38 -8.57 -4.39
CA LYS A 72 2.08 -7.33 -5.10
C LYS A 72 0.67 -6.84 -4.78
N SER A 73 -0.34 -7.71 -4.90
CA SER A 73 -1.73 -7.37 -4.59
C SER A 73 -1.88 -6.90 -3.13
N HIS A 74 -1.20 -7.57 -2.20
CA HIS A 74 -1.20 -7.20 -0.79
C HIS A 74 -0.57 -5.82 -0.58
N THR A 75 0.57 -5.56 -1.22
CA THR A 75 1.27 -4.26 -1.13
C THR A 75 0.43 -3.13 -1.71
N ASP A 76 -0.17 -3.34 -2.88
CA ASP A 76 -1.04 -2.35 -3.54
C ASP A 76 -2.28 -2.03 -2.68
N ALA A 77 -2.86 -3.05 -2.03
CA ALA A 77 -3.97 -2.85 -1.10
C ALA A 77 -3.58 -2.01 0.13
N LEU A 78 -2.39 -2.27 0.70
CA LEU A 78 -1.87 -1.48 1.83
C LEU A 78 -1.59 -0.03 1.41
N LEU A 79 -0.99 0.18 0.24
CA LEU A 79 -0.75 1.52 -0.30
C LEU A 79 -2.08 2.25 -0.55
N GLY A 80 -3.06 1.60 -1.18
CA GLY A 80 -4.38 2.16 -1.42
C GLY A 80 -5.09 2.57 -0.14
N LYS A 81 -5.03 1.72 0.91
CA LYS A 81 -5.59 2.04 2.23
C LYS A 81 -4.90 3.27 2.85
N ASN A 82 -3.58 3.30 2.86
CA ASN A 82 -2.80 4.39 3.47
C ASN A 82 -3.04 5.72 2.74
N VAL A 83 -3.09 5.69 1.40
CA VAL A 83 -3.42 6.86 0.59
C VAL A 83 -4.85 7.33 0.84
N GLY A 84 -5.82 6.41 0.93
CA GLY A 84 -7.21 6.73 1.24
C GLY A 84 -7.37 7.39 2.62
N GLU A 85 -6.70 6.87 3.65
CA GLU A 85 -6.71 7.46 4.99
C GLU A 85 -6.05 8.85 5.02
N ALA A 86 -4.92 9.02 4.31
CA ALA A 86 -4.25 10.31 4.20
C ALA A 86 -5.13 11.35 3.49
N LEU A 87 -5.80 10.96 2.40
CA LEU A 87 -6.70 11.84 1.66
C LEU A 87 -7.91 12.26 2.50
N ALA A 88 -8.53 11.33 3.23
CA ALA A 88 -9.66 11.64 4.11
C ALA A 88 -9.26 12.62 5.24
N LYS A 89 -8.06 12.45 5.82
CA LYS A 89 -7.52 13.39 6.81
C LYS A 89 -7.27 14.77 6.20
N ALA A 90 -6.73 14.83 4.99
CA ALA A 90 -6.50 16.08 4.28
C ALA A 90 -7.82 16.82 3.99
N GLN A 91 -8.83 16.12 3.48
CA GLN A 91 -10.16 16.69 3.23
C GLN A 91 -10.81 17.23 4.51
N THR A 92 -10.71 16.49 5.62
CA THR A 92 -11.25 16.94 6.91
C THR A 92 -10.54 18.21 7.41
N ALA A 93 -9.21 18.27 7.26
CA ALA A 93 -8.43 19.43 7.64
C ALA A 93 -8.76 20.67 6.78
N ASP A 94 -8.95 20.46 5.47
CA ASP A 94 -9.33 21.49 4.52
C ASP A 94 -10.70 22.08 4.86
N THR A 95 -11.72 21.24 5.06
CA THR A 95 -13.05 21.68 5.52
C THR A 95 -12.98 22.45 6.85
N LYS A 96 -12.14 22.02 7.79
CA LYS A 96 -11.96 22.74 9.06
C LYS A 96 -11.32 24.11 8.83
N ALA A 97 -10.37 24.22 7.92
CA ALA A 97 -9.74 25.48 7.56
C ALA A 97 -10.73 26.44 6.88
N GLU A 98 -11.52 25.96 5.91
CA GLU A 98 -12.58 26.76 5.26
C GLU A 98 -13.60 27.29 6.26
N ASN A 99 -14.03 26.45 7.22
CA ASN A 99 -14.94 26.85 8.29
C ASN A 99 -14.33 27.92 9.20
N ALA A 100 -13.04 27.82 9.52
CA ALA A 100 -12.33 28.81 10.32
C ALA A 100 -12.21 30.16 9.58
N VAL A 101 -11.85 30.13 8.29
CA VAL A 101 -11.79 31.33 7.44
C VAL A 101 -13.16 32.01 7.34
N THR A 102 -14.22 31.23 7.12
CA THR A 102 -15.59 31.74 7.06
C THR A 102 -16.03 32.37 8.39
N SER A 103 -15.73 31.72 9.51
CA SER A 103 -16.06 32.23 10.85
C SER A 103 -15.31 33.53 11.17
N ALA A 104 -14.02 33.61 10.82
CA ALA A 104 -13.23 34.83 10.99
C ALA A 104 -13.78 35.98 10.13
N ALA A 105 -14.18 35.71 8.89
CA ALA A 105 -14.81 36.70 8.03
C ALA A 105 -16.15 37.21 8.59
N GLN A 106 -16.97 36.33 9.17
CA GLN A 106 -18.23 36.72 9.83
C GLN A 106 -17.98 37.59 11.07
N LEU A 107 -17.02 37.20 11.91
CA LEU A 107 -16.64 38.01 13.08
C LEU A 107 -16.16 39.40 12.64
N GLY A 108 -15.33 39.48 11.61
CA GLY A 108 -14.86 40.74 11.03
C GLY A 108 -16.01 41.68 10.64
N LYS A 109 -17.07 41.14 10.00
CA LYS A 109 -18.27 41.91 9.63
C LYS A 109 -19.04 42.43 10.86
N LEU A 110 -19.06 41.67 11.96
CA LEU A 110 -19.75 42.06 13.19
C LEU A 110 -19.01 43.16 13.96
N ILE A 111 -17.67 43.10 14.00
CA ILE A 111 -16.86 44.05 14.79
C ILE A 111 -16.48 45.32 14.03
N ALA A 112 -16.49 45.31 12.69
CA ALA A 112 -16.10 46.45 11.87
C ALA A 112 -16.88 47.75 12.18
N PRO A 113 -18.22 47.75 12.38
CA PRO A 113 -18.98 48.96 12.73
C PRO A 113 -18.61 49.53 14.11
N LEU A 114 -18.26 48.67 15.07
CA LEU A 114 -17.87 49.06 16.43
C LEU A 114 -16.47 49.72 16.45
N LEU A 115 -15.57 49.24 15.61
CA LEU A 115 -14.23 49.84 15.44
C LEU A 115 -14.31 51.20 14.71
N ALA A 116 -15.17 51.31 13.70
CA ALA A 116 -15.35 52.55 12.94
C ALA A 116 -15.91 53.70 13.79
N THR A 117 -16.73 53.38 14.80
CA THR A 117 -17.30 54.38 15.73
C THR A 117 -16.30 54.89 16.78
N GLN A 118 -15.31 54.10 17.17
CA GLN A 118 -14.23 54.56 18.08
C GLN A 118 -13.21 55.46 17.39
N ALA A 119 -12.97 55.31 16.08
CA ALA A 119 -12.03 56.16 15.34
C ALA A 119 -12.54 57.60 15.16
N SER A 120 -13.85 57.82 15.21
CA SER A 120 -14.47 59.13 14.94
C SER A 120 -14.57 60.05 16.17
N SER A 121 -14.22 59.58 17.38
CA SER A 121 -14.29 60.39 18.62
C SER A 121 -12.98 61.08 19.01
N ASN A 122 -11.91 60.95 18.22
CA ASN A 122 -10.59 61.55 18.50
C ASN A 122 -10.26 62.79 17.66
N THR A 123 -11.21 63.37 16.93
CA THR A 123 -11.05 64.76 16.47
C THR A 123 -11.36 65.69 17.65
N ASP A 124 -10.43 65.75 18.61
CA ASP A 124 -10.43 66.86 19.56
C ASP A 124 -10.01 68.10 18.78
N ASP A 125 -10.91 69.07 18.85
CA ASP A 125 -10.95 70.32 18.12
C ASP A 125 -9.74 71.16 18.55
N GLY A 126 -8.66 71.09 17.77
CA GLY A 126 -7.48 71.93 17.90
C GLY A 126 -7.83 73.38 17.59
N GLY A 127 -8.55 74.01 18.51
CA GLY A 127 -9.00 75.39 18.43
C GLY A 127 -7.82 76.34 18.22
N THR A 128 -7.87 77.05 17.10
CA THR A 128 -7.05 78.21 16.83
C THR A 128 -7.40 79.33 17.81
N LYS A 129 -6.41 79.79 18.58
CA LYS A 129 -6.39 81.11 19.23
C LYS A 129 -5.03 81.74 19.02
#